data_AF-A0A383F549-F1
#
_entry.id   AF-A0A383F549-F1
#
_cell.length_a   1.000
_cell.length_b   1.000
_cell.length_c   1.000
_cell.angle_alpha   90.00
_cell.angle_beta   90.00
_cell.angle_gamma   90.00
#
_symmetry.space_group_name_H-M   'P 1'
#
loop_
_entity.id
_entity.type
_entity.pdbx_description
1 polymer ?
#
loop_
_entity_poly.entity_id
_entity_poly.type
_entity_poly.pdbx_seq_one_letter_code
_entity_poly.pdbx_strand_id
1 'polypeptide(L)'
;WELKTAEEAYAAGRQEINNSLNVMWSEAVFELEPVGSDNVNIVWEWHLWDHLIQDADPSAENYGVVSEHPELQDVNFGNAGSNQGPGGPNGDWKHFNAIAYNAELNQIVVSSRHHSEIYIIDHSTTSEEASTHSGGNSGMGGDFLYRWGNPQVYDRGTGSDQTLNHQHGVNWIPDGYPGGGNLILYNNDYANNSSAVFEIETPVNTDGTYNLEPNQPFGPDVPVWMHP
;
A
#
# COMPACT_ATOMS: atom_id res chain seq x y z
N TRP A 1 -10.63 -4.02 -5.78
CA TRP A 1 -10.33 -5.33 -5.18
C TRP A 1 -10.45 -6.45 -6.21
N GLU A 2 -9.68 -7.52 -6.00
CA GLU A 2 -9.66 -8.77 -6.75
C GLU A 2 -9.99 -9.95 -5.84
N LEU A 3 -10.86 -10.86 -6.27
CA LEU A 3 -11.14 -12.07 -5.50
C LEU A 3 -9.97 -13.05 -5.60
N LYS A 4 -9.51 -13.56 -4.46
CA LYS A 4 -8.62 -14.71 -4.36
C LYS A 4 -9.33 -15.80 -3.57
N THR A 5 -9.37 -16.99 -4.14
CA THR A 5 -9.88 -18.19 -3.48
C THR A 5 -9.00 -18.58 -2.31
N ALA A 6 -9.51 -19.44 -1.43
CA ALA A 6 -8.68 -20.02 -0.38
C ALA A 6 -7.45 -20.76 -0.93
N GLU A 7 -7.60 -21.50 -2.04
CA GLU A 7 -6.49 -22.21 -2.67
C GLU A 7 -5.38 -21.25 -3.12
N GLU A 8 -5.73 -20.16 -3.81
CA GLU A 8 -4.77 -19.13 -4.23
C GLU A 8 -4.12 -18.45 -3.02
N ALA A 9 -4.88 -18.10 -1.99
CA ALA A 9 -4.34 -17.46 -0.80
C ALA A 9 -3.36 -18.36 -0.03
N TYR A 10 -3.72 -19.63 0.19
CA TYR A 10 -2.82 -20.60 0.84
C TYR A 10 -1.59 -20.89 -0.02
N ALA A 11 -1.72 -20.94 -1.36
CA ALA A 11 -0.59 -21.09 -2.27
C ALA A 11 0.36 -19.88 -2.23
N ALA A 12 -0.16 -18.66 -2.01
CA ALA A 12 0.63 -17.46 -1.78
C ALA A 12 1.25 -17.37 -0.37
N GLY A 13 1.00 -18.36 0.50
CA GLY A 13 1.56 -18.45 1.85
C GLY A 13 0.71 -17.85 2.97
N ARG A 14 -0.52 -17.39 2.67
CA ARG A 14 -1.48 -16.96 3.70
C ARG A 14 -1.74 -18.11 4.66
N GLN A 15 -1.70 -17.88 5.97
CA GLN A 15 -1.91 -18.94 6.97
C GLN A 15 -3.37 -19.03 7.44
N GLU A 16 -4.08 -17.90 7.51
CA GLU A 16 -5.46 -17.85 8.03
C GLU A 16 -6.36 -16.93 7.20
N ILE A 17 -7.58 -17.40 6.89
CA ILE A 17 -8.63 -16.57 6.28
C ILE A 17 -9.72 -16.32 7.32
N ASN A 18 -9.92 -15.05 7.69
CA ASN A 18 -10.67 -14.66 8.89
C ASN A 18 -12.17 -14.37 8.62
N ASN A 19 -12.74 -15.05 7.62
CA ASN A 19 -14.14 -14.89 7.23
C ASN A 19 -14.77 -16.21 6.78
N SER A 20 -16.09 -16.31 6.88
CA SER A 20 -16.86 -17.52 6.58
C SER A 20 -17.06 -17.78 5.09
N LEU A 21 -16.69 -16.84 4.22
CA LEU A 21 -16.69 -17.03 2.77
C LEU A 21 -15.46 -17.82 2.31
N ASN A 22 -14.42 -17.88 3.16
CA ASN A 22 -13.15 -18.55 2.86
C ASN A 22 -12.51 -18.01 1.57
N VAL A 23 -12.50 -16.67 1.43
CA VAL A 23 -11.87 -15.93 0.34
C VAL A 23 -11.08 -14.75 0.90
N MET A 24 -10.17 -14.23 0.09
CA MET A 24 -9.39 -13.03 0.38
C MET A 24 -9.56 -12.06 -0.78
N TRP A 25 -9.73 -10.77 -0.51
CA TRP A 25 -9.85 -9.74 -1.53
C TRP A 25 -8.57 -8.91 -1.53
N SER A 26 -7.76 -9.09 -2.57
CA SER A 26 -6.55 -8.29 -2.81
C SER A 26 -6.91 -6.99 -3.52
N GLU A 27 -5.93 -6.11 -3.73
CA GLU A 27 -6.11 -4.84 -4.41
C GLU A 27 -5.45 -4.83 -5.78
N ALA A 28 -6.03 -4.05 -6.68
CA ALA A 28 -5.51 -3.77 -8.01
C ALA A 28 -5.85 -2.33 -8.39
N VAL A 29 -4.99 -1.72 -9.20
CA VAL A 29 -5.14 -0.38 -9.76
C VAL A 29 -5.19 -0.52 -11.27
N PHE A 30 -6.13 0.19 -11.90
CA PHE A 30 -6.29 0.21 -13.35
C PHE A 30 -6.30 1.65 -13.83
N GLU A 31 -5.49 1.95 -14.84
CA GLU A 31 -5.66 3.14 -15.67
C GLU A 31 -6.51 2.77 -16.89
N LEU A 32 -7.59 3.51 -17.10
CA LEU A 32 -8.58 3.21 -18.13
C LEU A 32 -8.69 4.36 -19.13
N GLU A 33 -8.65 4.03 -20.41
CA GLU A 33 -9.04 4.92 -21.50
C GLU A 33 -10.49 4.63 -21.90
N PRO A 34 -11.43 5.57 -21.72
CA PRO A 34 -12.81 5.38 -22.16
C PRO A 34 -12.92 5.26 -23.69
N VAL A 35 -13.65 4.24 -24.15
CA VAL A 35 -13.96 4.02 -25.58
C VAL A 35 -15.46 4.15 -25.78
N GLY A 36 -15.89 5.26 -26.39
CA GLY A 36 -17.31 5.55 -26.55
C GLY A 36 -17.99 5.80 -25.20
N SER A 37 -19.14 5.17 -24.96
CA SER A 37 -19.96 5.39 -23.75
C SER A 37 -20.10 4.16 -22.85
N ASP A 38 -19.66 2.99 -23.31
CA ASP A 38 -19.93 1.70 -22.68
C ASP A 38 -18.75 0.73 -22.72
N ASN A 39 -17.56 1.20 -23.11
CA ASN A 39 -16.35 0.39 -23.16
C ASN A 39 -15.12 1.17 -22.67
N VAL A 40 -14.06 0.43 -22.30
CA VAL A 40 -12.78 0.97 -21.86
C VAL A 40 -11.63 0.12 -22.41
N ASN A 41 -10.48 0.74 -22.69
CA ASN A 41 -9.21 0.05 -22.80
C ASN A 41 -8.50 0.12 -21.45
N ILE A 42 -7.91 -0.98 -21.00
CA ILE A 42 -6.95 -0.96 -19.88
C ILE A 42 -5.61 -0.51 -20.50
N VAL A 43 -5.11 0.65 -20.09
CA VAL A 43 -3.84 1.19 -20.62
C VAL A 43 -2.67 0.94 -19.68
N TRP A 44 -2.96 0.70 -18.40
CA TRP A 44 -2.00 0.25 -17.39
C TRP A 44 -2.74 -0.48 -16.27
N GLU A 45 -2.09 -1.46 -15.66
CA GLU A 45 -2.61 -2.17 -14.48
C GLU A 45 -1.49 -2.57 -13.53
N TRP A 46 -1.83 -2.66 -12.25
CA TRP A 46 -0.96 -3.11 -11.17
C TRP A 46 -1.75 -3.92 -10.16
N HIS A 47 -1.15 -5.00 -9.66
CA HIS A 47 -1.81 -5.95 -8.78
C HIS A 47 -0.94 -6.17 -7.54
N LEU A 48 -1.49 -5.88 -6.35
CA LEU A 48 -0.78 -6.14 -5.09
C LEU A 48 -0.35 -7.61 -4.95
N TRP A 49 -1.08 -8.51 -5.62
CA TRP A 49 -0.83 -9.95 -5.56
C TRP A 49 0.52 -10.37 -6.15
N ASP A 50 1.12 -9.54 -7.02
CA ASP A 50 2.43 -9.82 -7.62
C ASP A 50 3.59 -9.40 -6.70
N HIS A 51 3.30 -8.66 -5.63
CA HIS A 51 4.30 -8.06 -4.72
C HIS A 51 4.18 -8.61 -3.29
N LEU A 52 4.04 -9.92 -3.17
CA LEU A 52 3.82 -10.61 -1.90
C LEU A 52 5.09 -11.31 -1.39
N ILE A 53 5.26 -11.30 -0.08
CA ILE A 53 6.26 -12.09 0.66
C ILE A 53 5.60 -12.84 1.81
N GLN A 54 6.24 -13.91 2.27
CA GLN A 54 5.86 -14.65 3.47
C GLN A 54 7.10 -15.29 4.12
N ASP A 55 7.07 -15.53 5.42
CA ASP A 55 8.18 -16.13 6.19
C ASP A 55 7.78 -17.42 6.95
N ALA A 56 6.64 -18.02 6.59
CA ALA A 56 6.07 -19.20 7.24
C ALA A 56 6.53 -20.52 6.60
N ASP A 57 6.62 -20.59 5.26
CA ASP A 57 7.03 -21.78 4.51
C ASP A 57 8.36 -21.52 3.77
N PRO A 58 9.51 -22.00 4.28
CA PRO A 58 10.81 -21.83 3.65
C PRO A 58 11.01 -22.58 2.32
N SER A 59 10.03 -23.38 1.88
CA SER A 59 10.08 -24.11 0.62
C SER A 59 9.34 -23.41 -0.53
N ALA A 60 8.52 -22.39 -0.24
CA ALA A 60 7.77 -21.65 -1.25
C ALA A 60 8.63 -20.60 -1.96
N GLU A 61 8.27 -20.27 -3.20
CA GLU A 61 9.05 -19.35 -4.05
C GLU A 61 9.10 -17.91 -3.50
N ASN A 62 8.03 -17.47 -2.83
CA ASN A 62 7.93 -16.14 -2.22
C ASN A 62 8.38 -16.11 -0.74
N TYR A 63 9.15 -17.10 -0.30
CA TYR A 63 9.74 -17.08 1.04
C TYR A 63 10.86 -16.04 1.16
N GLY A 64 10.82 -15.25 2.23
CA GLY A 64 11.95 -14.41 2.62
C GLY A 64 11.76 -13.83 4.02
N VAL A 65 12.78 -13.14 4.52
CA VAL A 65 12.68 -12.42 5.79
C VAL A 65 11.93 -11.11 5.54
N VAL A 66 10.72 -10.98 6.07
CA VAL A 66 9.83 -9.83 5.81
C VAL A 66 10.53 -8.48 6.03
N SER A 67 11.29 -8.34 7.13
CA SER A 67 12.02 -7.11 7.42
C SER A 67 13.16 -6.79 6.45
N GLU A 68 13.64 -7.76 5.67
CA GLU A 68 14.65 -7.56 4.62
C GLU A 68 14.04 -7.12 3.29
N HIS A 69 12.70 -7.20 3.14
CA HIS A 69 11.96 -6.87 1.92
C HIS A 69 10.82 -5.86 2.17
N PRO A 70 11.14 -4.64 2.64
CA PRO A 70 10.15 -3.58 2.89
C PRO A 70 9.32 -3.19 1.66
N GLU A 71 9.85 -3.46 0.46
CA GLU A 71 9.24 -3.25 -0.85
C GLU A 71 8.10 -4.24 -1.17
N LEU A 72 7.99 -5.34 -0.43
CA LEU A 72 6.96 -6.37 -0.59
C LEU A 72 5.95 -6.35 0.56
N GLN A 73 4.78 -6.93 0.32
CA GLN A 73 3.71 -7.08 1.30
C GLN A 73 3.74 -8.46 1.94
N ASP A 74 3.90 -8.52 3.27
CA ASP A 74 3.65 -9.76 4.00
C ASP A 74 2.17 -10.17 3.86
N VAL A 75 1.93 -11.30 3.19
CA VAL A 75 0.59 -11.84 2.96
C VAL A 75 -0.12 -12.22 4.27
N ASN A 76 0.64 -12.45 5.34
CA ASN A 76 0.11 -12.86 6.64
C ASN A 76 -0.24 -11.69 7.55
N PHE A 77 0.17 -10.45 7.22
CA PHE A 77 -0.18 -9.30 8.03
C PHE A 77 -1.68 -8.97 7.96
N GLY A 78 -2.28 -8.75 9.13
CA GLY A 78 -3.69 -8.32 9.28
C GLY A 78 -4.72 -9.42 8.98
N ASN A 79 -5.99 -9.09 9.18
CA ASN A 79 -7.10 -10.01 8.93
C ASN A 79 -7.49 -9.98 7.45
N ALA A 80 -7.65 -11.16 6.84
CA ALA A 80 -8.26 -11.30 5.52
C ALA A 80 -9.79 -11.28 5.66
N GLY A 81 -10.37 -10.09 5.82
CA GLY A 81 -11.80 -9.87 5.97
C GLY A 81 -12.37 -10.15 7.36
N SER A 82 -13.71 -10.18 7.45
CA SER A 82 -14.42 -10.47 8.69
C SER A 82 -15.80 -11.08 8.43
N ASN A 83 -16.43 -11.62 9.49
CA ASN A 83 -17.84 -12.06 9.48
C ASN A 83 -18.83 -10.94 9.84
N GLN A 84 -18.34 -9.71 10.02
CA GLN A 84 -19.09 -8.58 10.55
C GLN A 84 -19.14 -7.45 9.52
N GLY A 85 -19.98 -6.44 9.79
CA GLY A 85 -20.12 -5.26 8.96
C GLY A 85 -21.49 -5.15 8.29
N PRO A 86 -21.80 -4.01 7.66
CA PRO A 86 -23.13 -3.72 7.12
C PRO A 86 -23.54 -4.66 5.98
N GLY A 87 -22.58 -5.28 5.29
CA GLY A 87 -22.81 -6.26 4.21
C GLY A 87 -22.70 -7.73 4.64
N GLY A 88 -22.44 -8.01 5.92
CA GLY A 88 -22.13 -9.37 6.39
C GLY A 88 -20.69 -9.81 6.06
N PRO A 89 -20.43 -11.13 5.96
CA PRO A 89 -19.10 -11.66 5.71
C PRO A 89 -18.45 -11.08 4.44
N ASN A 90 -17.14 -10.80 4.52
CA ASN A 90 -16.36 -10.20 3.44
C ASN A 90 -14.90 -10.70 3.48
N GLY A 91 -14.17 -10.56 2.36
CA GLY A 91 -12.74 -10.89 2.24
C GLY A 91 -11.80 -9.70 2.32
N ASP A 92 -12.30 -8.54 2.77
CA ASP A 92 -11.62 -7.24 2.70
C ASP A 92 -10.33 -7.18 3.52
N TRP A 93 -9.18 -7.31 2.84
CA TRP A 93 -7.87 -7.44 3.48
C TRP A 93 -7.18 -6.08 3.69
N LYS A 94 -7.04 -5.29 2.62
CA LYS A 94 -6.29 -4.03 2.63
C LYS A 94 -7.21 -2.82 2.79
N HIS A 95 -8.38 -2.85 2.16
CA HIS A 95 -9.30 -1.73 2.11
C HIS A 95 -8.61 -0.46 1.56
N PHE A 96 -8.15 -0.52 0.31
CA PHE A 96 -7.65 0.69 -0.36
C PHE A 96 -8.79 1.71 -0.51
N ASN A 97 -8.54 2.96 -0.10
CA ASN A 97 -9.59 3.97 0.01
C ASN A 97 -9.26 5.34 -0.59
N ALA A 98 -8.04 5.52 -1.09
CA ALA A 98 -7.65 6.67 -1.90
C ALA A 98 -6.52 6.28 -2.84
N ILE A 99 -6.44 7.05 -3.93
CA ILE A 99 -5.39 6.99 -4.94
C ILE A 99 -5.13 8.42 -5.42
N ALA A 100 -3.87 8.80 -5.55
CA ALA A 100 -3.45 10.04 -6.20
C ALA A 100 -2.27 9.77 -7.11
N TYR A 101 -2.14 10.56 -8.17
CA TYR A 101 -1.06 10.48 -9.16
C TYR A 101 -0.20 11.75 -9.10
N ASN A 102 1.11 11.60 -9.12
CA ASN A 102 2.07 12.68 -9.23
C ASN A 102 2.75 12.62 -10.60
N ALA A 103 2.41 13.59 -11.47
CA ALA A 103 2.92 13.62 -12.84
C ALA A 103 4.40 13.97 -12.96
N GLU A 104 4.95 14.72 -11.99
CA GLU A 104 6.37 15.11 -12.01
C GLU A 104 7.28 13.94 -11.65
N LEU A 105 6.84 13.09 -10.71
CA LEU A 105 7.56 11.87 -10.33
C LEU A 105 7.18 10.66 -11.19
N ASN A 106 6.03 10.72 -11.88
CA ASN A 106 5.36 9.58 -12.51
C ASN A 106 5.13 8.42 -11.52
N GLN A 107 4.49 8.74 -10.39
CA GLN A 107 4.24 7.81 -9.29
C GLN A 107 2.80 7.90 -8.80
N ILE A 108 2.32 6.81 -8.23
CA ILE A 108 1.00 6.73 -7.59
C ILE A 108 1.17 6.54 -6.09
N VAL A 109 0.33 7.20 -5.29
CA VAL A 109 0.18 6.92 -3.85
C VAL A 109 -1.21 6.37 -3.59
N VAL A 110 -1.29 5.33 -2.76
CA VAL A 110 -2.54 4.73 -2.28
C VAL A 110 -2.55 4.62 -0.76
N SER A 111 -3.74 4.59 -0.15
CA SER A 111 -3.89 4.38 1.31
C SER A 111 -4.72 3.15 1.64
N SER A 112 -4.24 2.35 2.59
CA SER A 112 -4.90 1.15 3.12
C SER A 112 -5.43 1.39 4.53
N ARG A 113 -6.77 1.39 4.65
CA ARG A 113 -7.43 1.57 5.94
C ARG A 113 -7.09 0.46 6.93
N HIS A 114 -7.05 -0.80 6.48
CA HIS A 114 -6.89 -1.95 7.38
C HIS A 114 -5.45 -2.19 7.80
N HIS A 115 -4.46 -1.76 7.01
CA HIS A 115 -3.04 -1.91 7.37
C HIS A 115 -2.48 -0.66 8.04
N SER A 116 -3.23 0.45 8.01
CA SER A 116 -2.80 1.74 8.52
C SER A 116 -1.50 2.23 7.86
N GLU A 117 -1.43 2.08 6.54
CA GLU A 117 -0.29 2.53 5.74
C GLU A 117 -0.71 3.26 4.46
N ILE A 118 0.18 4.10 3.98
CA ILE A 118 0.22 4.57 2.60
C ILE A 118 1.34 3.83 1.84
N TYR A 119 1.20 3.71 0.52
CA TYR A 119 2.20 3.09 -0.35
C TYR A 119 2.42 3.95 -1.59
N ILE A 120 3.65 4.06 -2.06
CA ILE A 120 4.01 4.71 -3.33
C ILE A 120 4.57 3.65 -4.29
N ILE A 121 4.09 3.68 -5.53
CA ILE A 121 4.42 2.72 -6.60
C ILE A 121 4.88 3.50 -7.84
N ASP A 122 5.82 2.93 -8.58
CA ASP A 122 6.31 3.47 -9.85
C ASP A 122 5.27 3.30 -10.96
N HIS A 123 4.75 4.41 -11.48
CA HIS A 123 3.77 4.41 -12.59
C HIS A 123 4.44 4.62 -13.96
N SER A 124 5.77 4.76 -14.01
CA SER A 124 6.50 4.80 -15.29
C SER A 124 6.67 3.43 -15.95
N THR A 125 6.26 2.36 -15.27
CA THR A 125 6.27 0.98 -15.72
C THR A 125 5.25 0.75 -16.85
N THR A 126 5.50 -0.23 -17.73
CA THR A 126 4.39 -0.88 -18.46
C THR A 126 3.64 -1.82 -17.52
N SER A 127 2.45 -2.30 -17.90
CA SER A 127 1.73 -3.32 -17.10
C SER A 127 2.57 -4.57 -16.85
N GLU A 128 3.38 -4.99 -17.83
CA GLU A 128 4.27 -6.15 -17.68
C GLU A 128 5.44 -5.87 -16.74
N GLU A 129 5.99 -4.65 -16.72
CA GLU A 129 7.02 -4.28 -15.74
C GLU A 129 6.42 -4.16 -14.34
N ALA A 130 5.20 -3.61 -14.24
CA ALA A 130 4.45 -3.44 -13.00
C ALA A 130 4.12 -4.78 -12.33
N SER A 131 3.98 -5.88 -13.07
CA SER A 131 3.79 -7.22 -12.48
C SER A 131 5.10 -7.90 -12.04
N THR A 132 6.22 -7.17 -12.02
CA THR A 132 7.55 -7.72 -11.69
C THR A 132 8.29 -6.83 -10.69
N HIS A 133 9.46 -7.30 -10.26
CA HIS A 133 10.39 -6.60 -9.35
C HIS A 133 11.45 -5.79 -10.12
N SER A 134 11.23 -5.47 -11.40
CA SER A 134 12.21 -4.78 -12.24
C SER A 134 11.58 -3.94 -13.35
N GLY A 135 12.26 -2.87 -13.75
CA GLY A 135 11.74 -1.93 -14.76
C GLY A 135 11.24 -0.63 -14.14
N GLY A 136 10.63 0.23 -14.94
CA GLY A 136 10.31 1.60 -14.54
C GLY A 136 11.55 2.47 -14.29
N ASN A 137 11.32 3.73 -13.96
CA ASN A 137 12.35 4.72 -13.65
C ASN A 137 13.17 4.35 -12.42
N SER A 138 12.54 3.66 -11.46
CA SER A 138 13.16 3.25 -10.20
C SER A 138 13.89 1.90 -10.30
N GLY A 139 13.69 1.16 -11.40
CA GLY A 139 14.27 -0.17 -11.59
C GLY A 139 13.65 -1.26 -10.71
N MET A 140 12.53 -0.96 -10.02
CA MET A 140 11.85 -1.83 -9.05
C MET A 140 10.56 -2.45 -9.57
N GLY A 141 10.18 -2.21 -10.83
CA GLY A 141 8.90 -2.66 -11.36
C GLY A 141 7.74 -2.11 -10.53
N GLY A 142 6.81 -2.98 -10.12
CA GLY A 142 5.65 -2.59 -9.30
C GLY A 142 5.85 -2.70 -7.79
N ASP A 143 7.05 -3.02 -7.31
CA ASP A 143 7.31 -3.08 -5.86
C ASP A 143 7.12 -1.71 -5.19
N PHE A 144 6.85 -1.70 -3.89
CA PHE A 144 6.68 -0.44 -3.17
C PHE A 144 8.00 0.34 -3.13
N LEU A 145 7.98 1.56 -3.66
CA LEU A 145 9.09 2.51 -3.54
C LEU A 145 9.17 3.10 -2.13
N TYR A 146 8.01 3.25 -1.50
CA TYR A 146 7.87 3.85 -0.18
C TYR A 146 6.59 3.38 0.49
N ARG A 147 6.62 3.27 1.82
CA ARG A 147 5.45 2.99 2.65
C ARG A 147 5.58 3.67 3.99
N TRP A 148 4.47 4.10 4.58
CA TRP A 148 4.50 4.82 5.85
C TRP A 148 3.21 4.67 6.63
N GLY A 149 3.32 4.61 7.96
CA GLY A 149 2.18 4.62 8.88
C GLY A 149 2.19 3.51 9.92
N ASN A 150 2.54 2.28 9.51
CA ASN A 150 2.57 1.12 10.40
C ASN A 150 3.74 0.19 10.06
N PRO A 151 4.92 0.41 10.67
CA PRO A 151 6.11 -0.37 10.35
C PRO A 151 6.04 -1.83 10.82
N GLN A 152 5.02 -2.22 11.58
CA GLN A 152 4.78 -3.63 11.92
C GLN A 152 4.39 -4.46 10.69
N VAL A 153 3.86 -3.84 9.63
CA VAL A 153 3.38 -4.56 8.44
C VAL A 153 4.53 -5.22 7.68
N TYR A 154 5.76 -4.81 7.95
CA TYR A 154 6.99 -5.35 7.36
C TYR A 154 8.09 -5.55 8.41
N ASP A 155 7.71 -5.87 9.64
CA ASP A 155 8.63 -6.26 10.73
C ASP A 155 9.75 -5.26 11.07
N ARG A 156 9.53 -3.96 10.81
CA ARG A 156 10.50 -2.89 11.15
C ARG A 156 10.04 -1.97 12.28
N GLY A 157 9.06 -2.41 13.06
CA GLY A 157 8.60 -1.68 14.23
C GLY A 157 7.62 -2.47 15.06
N THR A 158 7.05 -1.79 16.05
CA THR A 158 6.08 -2.30 17.00
C THR A 158 4.82 -1.44 17.00
N GLY A 159 3.81 -1.81 17.78
CA GLY A 159 2.56 -1.07 17.83
C GLY A 159 2.72 0.36 18.37
N SER A 160 3.83 0.67 19.06
CA SER A 160 4.14 2.05 19.47
C SER A 160 4.67 2.92 18.33
N ASP A 161 5.12 2.31 17.24
CA ASP A 161 5.68 2.99 16.07
C ASP A 161 4.61 3.24 15.00
N GLN A 162 3.39 2.71 15.18
CA GLN A 162 2.26 2.98 14.31
C GLN A 162 1.75 4.42 14.51
N THR A 163 1.78 5.21 13.44
CA THR A 163 1.39 6.62 13.43
C THR A 163 0.00 6.84 12.81
N LEU A 164 -0.41 5.96 11.89
CA LEU A 164 -1.71 6.02 11.22
C LEU A 164 -2.70 5.05 11.83
N ASN A 165 -3.98 5.44 11.81
CA ASN A 165 -5.10 4.60 12.22
C ASN A 165 -6.30 4.89 11.31
N HIS A 166 -6.62 3.91 10.45
CA HIS A 166 -7.75 3.97 9.52
C HIS A 166 -7.78 5.22 8.63
N GLN A 167 -6.62 5.71 8.20
CA GLN A 167 -6.46 6.93 7.41
C GLN A 167 -7.21 6.89 6.06
N HIS A 168 -7.55 8.06 5.55
CA HIS A 168 -8.18 8.28 4.25
C HIS A 168 -7.58 9.47 3.51
N GLY A 169 -7.80 9.50 2.20
CA GLY A 169 -7.62 10.70 1.38
C GLY A 169 -6.18 11.17 1.28
N VAL A 170 -5.22 10.25 1.16
CA VAL A 170 -3.83 10.61 0.85
C VAL A 170 -3.76 11.31 -0.50
N ASN A 171 -3.07 12.44 -0.54
CA ASN A 171 -2.81 13.24 -1.74
C ASN A 171 -1.42 13.87 -1.67
N TRP A 172 -0.76 14.07 -2.80
CA TRP A 172 0.32 15.04 -2.88
C TRP A 172 -0.24 16.46 -2.82
N ILE A 173 0.41 17.33 -2.05
CA ILE A 173 0.16 18.77 -2.09
C ILE A 173 0.75 19.30 -3.41
N PRO A 174 -0.04 19.94 -4.28
CA PRO A 174 0.46 20.45 -5.55
C PRO A 174 1.54 21.53 -5.37
N ASP A 175 2.42 21.64 -6.36
CA ASP A 175 3.42 22.71 -6.41
C ASP A 175 2.78 24.11 -6.33
N GLY A 176 3.49 25.03 -5.69
CA GLY A 176 3.04 26.40 -5.48
C GLY A 176 2.10 26.61 -4.29
N TYR A 177 1.70 25.55 -3.59
CA TYR A 177 1.02 25.62 -2.29
C TYR A 177 2.02 25.46 -1.13
N PRO A 178 1.70 25.96 0.08
CA PRO A 178 2.48 25.62 1.27
C PRO A 178 2.55 24.09 1.44
N GLY A 179 3.77 23.55 1.57
CA GLY A 179 3.99 22.11 1.62
C GLY A 179 3.99 21.40 0.25
N GLY A 180 4.04 22.13 -0.87
CA GLY A 180 4.09 21.53 -2.21
C GLY A 180 5.16 20.42 -2.32
N GLY A 181 4.75 19.25 -2.82
CA GLY A 181 5.57 18.03 -2.86
C GLY A 181 5.36 17.08 -1.66
N ASN A 182 4.88 17.57 -0.51
CA ASN A 182 4.56 16.74 0.65
C ASN A 182 3.29 15.91 0.40
N LEU A 183 3.10 14.87 1.21
CA LEU A 183 1.84 14.14 1.27
C LEU A 183 0.96 14.71 2.39
N ILE A 184 -0.33 14.84 2.12
CA ILE A 184 -1.36 15.22 3.09
C ILE A 184 -2.45 14.16 3.15
N LEU A 185 -2.93 13.84 4.35
CA LEU A 185 -3.97 12.83 4.55
C LEU A 185 -4.81 13.10 5.80
N TYR A 186 -5.94 12.41 5.91
CA TYR A 186 -6.82 12.44 7.08
C TYR A 186 -6.62 11.16 7.92
N ASN A 187 -6.11 11.28 9.13
CA ASN A 187 -5.91 10.19 10.09
C ASN A 187 -7.13 10.08 11.01
N ASN A 188 -8.02 9.13 10.74
CA ASN A 188 -9.36 9.07 11.33
C ASN A 188 -9.36 8.85 12.84
N ASP A 189 -8.50 7.96 13.33
CA ASP A 189 -8.45 7.59 14.75
C ASP A 189 -7.09 7.96 15.35
N TYR A 190 -6.64 9.20 15.07
CA TYR A 190 -5.36 9.72 15.57
C TYR A 190 -5.24 9.64 17.10
N ALA A 191 -6.29 10.03 17.81
CA ALA A 191 -6.39 9.90 19.26
C ALA A 191 -7.82 9.54 19.65
N ASN A 192 -8.03 9.24 20.94
CA ASN A 192 -9.31 8.73 21.43
C ASN A 192 -10.46 9.68 21.09
N ASN A 193 -11.33 9.25 20.17
CA ASN A 193 -12.45 10.02 19.61
C ASN A 193 -12.04 11.32 18.88
N SER A 194 -10.87 11.36 18.24
CA SER A 194 -10.46 12.50 17.43
C SER A 194 -9.65 12.07 16.22
N SER A 195 -9.90 12.75 15.10
CA SER A 195 -9.10 12.66 13.89
C SER A 195 -8.00 13.72 13.90
N ALA A 196 -7.09 13.64 12.92
CA ALA A 196 -6.20 14.74 12.59
C ALA A 196 -5.89 14.74 11.09
N VAL A 197 -5.59 15.90 10.53
CA VAL A 197 -4.93 16.02 9.23
C VAL A 197 -3.43 15.96 9.47
N PHE A 198 -2.73 15.09 8.74
CA PHE A 198 -1.27 14.98 8.77
C PHE A 198 -0.70 15.46 7.44
N GLU A 199 0.37 16.23 7.52
CA GLU A 199 1.26 16.52 6.40
C GLU A 199 2.64 15.89 6.70
N ILE A 200 3.17 15.12 5.75
CA ILE A 200 4.46 14.46 5.86
C ILE A 200 5.36 14.86 4.69
N GLU A 201 6.61 15.18 5.01
CA GLU A 201 7.68 15.32 4.02
C GLU A 201 8.32 13.93 3.84
N THR A 202 8.19 13.35 2.65
CA THR A 202 8.76 12.03 2.34
C THR A 202 10.28 12.15 2.15
N PRO A 203 11.06 11.08 2.39
CA PRO A 203 12.50 11.08 2.18
C PRO A 203 12.87 10.88 0.70
N VAL A 204 12.15 11.56 -0.20
CA VAL A 204 12.30 11.42 -1.66
C VAL A 204 13.64 11.99 -2.13
N ASN A 205 14.32 11.24 -2.98
CA ASN A 205 15.58 11.60 -3.62
C ASN A 205 15.33 12.37 -4.91
N THR A 206 16.38 13.00 -5.44
CA THR A 206 16.31 13.74 -6.72
C THR A 206 16.01 12.86 -7.93
N ASP A 207 16.19 11.54 -7.81
CA ASP A 207 15.85 10.55 -8.85
C ASP A 207 14.46 9.92 -8.66
N GLY A 208 13.69 10.38 -7.67
CA GLY A 208 12.34 9.88 -7.38
C GLY A 208 12.30 8.63 -6.50
N THR A 209 13.45 8.08 -6.09
CA THR A 209 13.53 6.98 -5.11
C THR A 209 13.38 7.50 -3.67
N TYR A 210 13.31 6.62 -2.67
CA TYR A 210 13.12 7.00 -1.27
C TYR A 210 14.21 6.40 -0.40
N ASN A 211 14.83 7.21 0.46
CA ASN A 211 15.86 6.71 1.36
C ASN A 211 15.26 5.84 2.46
N LEU A 212 15.88 4.68 2.65
CA LEU A 212 15.59 3.76 3.74
C LEU A 212 16.88 3.36 4.44
N GLU A 213 17.02 3.78 5.68
CA GLU A 213 18.17 3.37 6.49
C GLU A 213 18.11 1.86 6.79
N PRO A 214 19.26 1.15 6.74
CA PRO A 214 19.29 -0.28 7.03
C PRO A 214 18.65 -0.62 8.37
N ASN A 215 17.72 -1.57 8.38
CA ASN A 215 16.99 -2.04 9.56
C ASN A 215 16.11 -0.97 10.26
N GLN A 216 15.85 0.17 9.61
CA GLN A 216 14.89 1.16 10.11
C GLN A 216 13.63 1.14 9.25
N PRO A 217 12.48 1.55 9.79
CA PRO A 217 11.31 1.83 8.96
C PRO A 217 11.55 3.08 8.10
N PHE A 218 10.73 3.25 7.07
CA PHE A 218 10.70 4.50 6.31
C PHE A 218 10.26 5.65 7.22
N GLY A 219 10.99 6.76 7.16
CA GLY A 219 10.59 8.02 7.79
C GLY A 219 9.49 8.76 7.02
N PRO A 220 9.05 9.93 7.51
CA PRO A 220 9.53 10.60 8.71
C PRO A 220 8.96 9.98 10.00
N ASP A 221 9.64 10.15 11.13
CA ASP A 221 9.14 9.62 12.42
C ASP A 221 7.85 10.32 12.88
N VAL A 222 7.67 11.59 12.50
CA VAL A 222 6.51 12.41 12.85
C VAL A 222 6.07 13.26 11.66
N PRO A 223 4.78 13.64 11.57
CA PRO A 223 4.32 14.62 10.60
C PRO A 223 5.03 15.96 10.76
N VAL A 224 5.36 16.61 9.63
CA VAL A 224 5.93 17.97 9.63
C VAL A 224 4.89 19.01 10.03
N TRP A 225 3.61 18.71 9.80
CA TRP A 225 2.49 19.48 10.28
C TRP A 225 1.29 18.59 10.62
N MET A 226 0.50 19.04 11.59
CA MET A 226 -0.69 18.33 12.07
C MET A 226 -1.78 19.33 12.47
N HIS A 227 -3.04 19.01 12.17
CA HIS A 227 -4.20 19.71 12.71
C HIS A 227 -5.26 18.73 13.24
N PRO A 228 -5.55 18.76 14.56
CA PRO A 228 -6.58 17.92 15.18
C PRO A 228 -8.01 18.44 14.94
#